data_AF-A0A537XP24-F1
#
_entry.id   AF-A0A537XP24-F1
#
_cell.length_a   1.000
_cell.length_b   1.000
_cell.length_c   1.000
_cell.angle_alpha   90.00
_cell.angle_beta   90.00
_cell.angle_gamma   90.00
#
_symmetry.space_group_name_H-M   'P 1'
#
loop_
_entity.id
_entity.type
_entity.pdbx_description
1 polymer ?
#
loop_
_entity_poly.entity_id
_entity_poly.type
_entity_poly.pdbx_seq_one_letter_code
_entity_poly.pdbx_strand_id
1 'polypeptide(L)' 'MAEIGIKELKAAASRVIDEVEEGAAYIVTKRGRPAAVLLPIDEAEDIVLANAGELVRLRRQGRAAYKAGRTTKLRDLR' A
#
# COMPACT_ATOMS: atom_id res chain seq x y z
N MET A 1 -5.64 -7.30 12.38
CA MET A 1 -4.51 -6.39 12.68
C MET A 1 -4.37 -6.28 14.18
N ALA A 2 -3.16 -6.42 14.68
CA ALA A 2 -2.88 -6.23 16.10
C ALA A 2 -2.81 -4.74 16.44
N GLU A 3 -3.06 -4.37 17.69
CA GLU A 3 -2.90 -2.99 18.15
C GLU A 3 -1.55 -2.82 18.86
N ILE A 4 -0.87 -1.70 18.63
CA ILE A 4 0.34 -1.33 19.36
C ILE A 4 0.24 0.11 19.86
N GLY A 5 0.53 0.32 21.15
CA GLY A 5 0.55 1.66 21.72
C GLY A 5 1.78 2.44 21.27
N ILE A 6 1.64 3.76 21.05
CA ILE A 6 2.76 4.62 20.61
C ILE A 6 4.01 4.55 21.51
N LYS A 7 3.83 4.30 22.81
CA LYS A 7 4.96 4.15 23.77
C LYS A 7 5.69 2.81 23.58
N GLU A 8 4.94 1.75 23.32
CA GLU A 8 5.49 0.42 23.04
C GLU A 8 6.18 0.40 21.68
N LEU A 9 5.54 0.99 20.65
CA LEU A 9 6.14 1.16 19.34
C LEU A 9 7.49 1.90 19.42
N LYS A 10 7.59 2.97 20.23
CA LYS A 10 8.86 3.66 20.46
C LYS A 10 9.94 2.75 21.05
N ALA A 11 9.56 1.86 21.97
CA ALA A 11 10.51 0.99 22.67
C ALA A 11 10.93 -0.23 21.84
N ALA A 12 10.09 -0.69 20.91
CA ALA A 12 10.26 -1.91 20.14
C ALA A 12 10.28 -1.66 18.61
N ALA A 13 10.62 -0.45 18.16
CA ALA A 13 10.45 -0.02 16.76
C ALA A 13 11.09 -0.99 15.76
N SER A 14 12.35 -1.36 15.95
CA SER A 14 13.06 -2.27 15.04
C SER A 14 12.36 -3.62 14.90
N ARG A 15 12.05 -4.29 16.02
CA ARG A 15 11.32 -5.57 16.02
C ARG A 15 9.98 -5.45 15.29
N VAL A 16 9.23 -4.37 15.55
CA VAL A 16 7.93 -4.15 14.92
C VAL A 16 8.07 -3.94 13.42
N ILE A 17 9.13 -3.28 12.96
CA ILE A 17 9.42 -3.13 11.53
C ILE A 17 9.79 -4.48 10.92
N ASP A 18 10.67 -5.27 11.56
CA ASP A 18 11.05 -6.61 11.07
C ASP A 18 9.80 -7.49 10.90
N GLU A 19 8.88 -7.47 11.87
CA GLU A 19 7.61 -8.19 11.78
C GLU A 19 6.71 -7.68 10.65
N VAL A 20 6.68 -6.36 10.42
CA VAL A 20 5.91 -5.77 9.31
C VAL A 20 6.52 -6.13 7.96
N GLU A 21 7.85 -6.21 7.84
CA GLU A 21 8.52 -6.72 6.64
C GLU A 21 8.17 -8.20 6.37
N GLU A 22 7.92 -8.98 7.41
CA GLU A 22 7.44 -10.37 7.32
C GLU A 22 5.93 -10.49 7.06
N GLY A 23 5.21 -9.38 6.93
CA GLY A 23 3.77 -9.35 6.60
C GLY A 23 2.85 -9.02 7.78
N ALA A 24 3.37 -8.66 8.95
CA ALA A 24 2.53 -8.20 10.04
C ALA A 24 1.92 -6.81 9.75
N ALA A 25 0.74 -6.57 10.31
CA ALA A 25 0.04 -5.30 10.19
C ALA A 25 -0.50 -4.83 11.54
N TYR A 26 -0.20 -3.58 11.87
CA TYR A 26 -0.49 -2.99 13.18
C TYR A 26 -1.35 -1.73 13.07
N ILE A 27 -2.32 -1.58 13.97
CA ILE A 27 -2.95 -0.30 14.27
C ILE A 27 -2.15 0.37 15.40
N VAL A 28 -1.57 1.54 15.11
CA VAL A 28 -0.88 2.33 16.12
C VAL A 28 -1.89 3.17 16.87
N THR A 29 -1.91 3.04 18.20
CA THR A 29 -2.82 3.79 19.06
C THR A 29 -2.09 4.87 19.87
N LYS A 30 -2.75 6.02 20.09
CA LYS A 30 -2.30 7.09 20.97
C LYS A 30 -3.38 7.38 22.00
N ARG A 31 -3.09 7.13 23.28
CA ARG A 31 -4.07 7.22 24.40
C ARG A 31 -5.30 6.32 24.15
N GLY A 32 -5.08 5.10 23.66
CA GLY A 32 -6.14 4.11 23.40
C GLY A 32 -7.00 4.40 22.17
N ARG A 33 -6.65 5.40 21.35
CA ARG A 33 -7.36 5.71 20.10
C ARG A 33 -6.49 5.39 18.90
N PRO A 34 -7.02 4.73 17.85
CA PRO A 34 -6.32 4.53 16.59
C PRO A 34 -5.82 5.86 16.02
N ALA A 35 -4.56 5.89 15.61
CA ALA A 35 -3.89 7.09 15.11
C ALA A 35 -3.18 6.87 13.76
N ALA A 36 -2.67 5.66 13.52
CA ALA A 36 -2.01 5.28 12.27
C ALA A 36 -2.11 3.76 12.06
N VAL A 37 -1.66 3.30 10.90
CA VAL A 37 -1.48 1.88 10.58
C VAL A 37 -0.03 1.70 10.10
N LEU A 38 0.59 0.58 10.47
CA LEU A 38 1.84 0.09 9.89
C LEU A 38 1.51 -1.14 9.06
N LEU A 39 1.94 -1.13 7.81
CA LEU A 39 1.70 -2.16 6.81
C LEU A 39 3.01 -2.43 6.05
N PRO A 40 3.17 -3.63 5.47
CA PRO A 40 4.19 -3.87 4.46
C PRO A 40 4.02 -2.86 3.31
N ILE A 41 5.13 -2.44 2.69
CA ILE A 41 5.08 -1.47 1.59
C ILE A 41 4.26 -2.00 0.41
N ASP A 42 4.39 -3.28 0.08
CA ASP A 42 3.65 -3.90 -1.03
C ASP A 42 2.12 -3.85 -0.78
N GLU A 43 1.67 -4.12 0.45
CA GLU A 43 0.26 -3.98 0.81
C GLU A 43 -0.21 -2.52 0.77
N ALA A 44 0.62 -1.59 1.22
CA ALA A 44 0.32 -0.17 1.17
C ALA A 44 0.20 0.32 -0.30
N GLU A 45 1.09 -0.15 -1.18
CA GLU A 45 1.05 0.13 -2.61
C GLU A 45 -0.24 -0.40 -3.22
N ASP A 46 -0.61 -1.65 -2.97
CA ASP A 46 -1.83 -2.26 -3.49
C ASP A 46 -3.09 -1.47 -3.10
N ILE A 47 -3.16 -1.01 -1.85
CA ILE A 47 -4.26 -0.14 -1.39
C ILE A 47 -4.29 1.17 -2.18
N VAL A 48 -3.14 1.81 -2.40
CA VAL A 48 -3.04 3.06 -3.16
C VAL A 48 -3.44 2.83 -4.62
N LEU A 49 -2.88 1.81 -5.29
CA LEU A 49 -3.17 1.48 -6.68
C LEU A 49 -4.65 1.13 -6.90
N ALA A 50 -5.29 0.49 -5.92
CA ALA A 50 -6.69 0.09 -5.99
C ALA A 50 -7.67 1.25 -5.76
N ASN A 51 -7.30 2.26 -4.97
CA ASN A 51 -8.26 3.26 -4.46
C ASN A 51 -7.98 4.70 -4.91
N ALA A 52 -6.74 5.05 -5.26
CA ALA A 52 -6.42 6.39 -5.73
C ALA A 52 -7.18 6.68 -7.04
N GLY A 53 -8.10 7.65 -7.00
CA GLY A 53 -9.04 7.90 -8.10
C GLY A 53 -8.36 8.15 -9.44
N GLU A 54 -7.21 8.80 -9.45
CA GLU A 54 -6.39 8.99 -10.64
C GLU A 54 -5.87 7.66 -11.22
N LEU A 55 -5.28 6.81 -10.37
CA LEU A 55 -4.73 5.51 -10.79
C LEU A 55 -5.84 4.56 -11.26
N VAL A 56 -6.97 4.56 -10.56
CA VAL A 56 -8.17 3.82 -10.98
C VAL A 56 -8.64 4.28 -12.36
N ARG A 57 -8.65 5.60 -12.61
CA ARG A 57 -9.03 6.18 -13.91
C ARG A 57 -8.05 5.77 -15.00
N LEU A 58 -6.74 5.92 -14.76
CA LEU A 58 -5.68 5.55 -15.72
C LEU A 58 -5.75 4.06 -16.06
N ARG A 59 -5.87 3.19 -15.04
CA ARG A 59 -6.02 1.74 -15.22
C ARG A 59 -7.25 1.39 -16.07
N ARG A 60 -8.38 2.06 -15.84
CA ARG A 60 -9.61 1.88 -16.63
C ARG A 60 -9.41 2.31 -18.08
N GLN A 61 -8.78 3.46 -18.31
CA GLN A 61 -8.48 3.97 -19.65
C GLN A 61 -7.51 3.05 -20.40
N GLY A 62 -6.44 2.61 -19.75
CA GLY A 62 -5.48 1.67 -20.30
C GLY A 62 -6.13 0.35 -20.73
N ARG A 63 -6.97 -0.25 -19.87
CA ARG A 63 -7.73 -1.46 -20.26
C ARG A 63 -8.68 -1.24 -21.44
N ALA A 64 -9.35 -0.09 -21.49
CA ALA A 64 -10.23 0.24 -22.62
C ALA A 64 -9.43 0.46 -23.92
N ALA A 65 -8.27 1.11 -23.85
CA ALA A 65 -7.36 1.28 -24.98
C ALA A 65 -6.82 -0.07 -25.47
N TYR A 66 -6.39 -0.94 -24.55
CA TYR A 66 -5.94 -2.30 -24.84
C TYR A 66 -7.02 -3.11 -25.57
N LYS A 67 -8.25 -3.12 -25.04
CA LYS A 67 -9.40 -3.80 -25.68
C LYS A 67 -9.72 -3.25 -27.07
N ALA A 68 -9.48 -1.95 -27.29
CA ALA A 68 -9.67 -1.28 -28.58
C ALA A 68 -8.48 -1.42 -29.54
N GLY A 69 -7.44 -2.21 -29.20
CA GLY A 69 -6.23 -2.36 -30.01
C GLY A 69 -5.34 -1.12 -30.08
N ARG A 70 -5.58 -0.12 -29.23
CA ARG A 70 -4.77 1.11 -29.15
C ARG A 70 -3.53 0.87 -28.28
N THR A 71 -2.65 0.01 -28.78
CA THR A 71 -1.41 -0.45 -28.12
C THR A 71 -0.25 -0.32 -29.08
N THR A 72 0.96 -0.10 -28.55
CA THR A 72 2.20 -0.19 -29.32
C THR A 72 3.00 -1.41 -28.85
N LYS A 73 3.77 -2.04 -29.74
CA LYS A 73 4.65 -3.14 -29.33
C LYS A 73 5.89 -2.55 -28.66
N LEU A 74 6.47 -3.30 -27.73
CA LEU A 74 7.66 -2.86 -27.00
C LEU A 74 8.83 -2.52 -27.95
N ARG A 75 9.05 -3.33 -28.99
CA ARG A 75 10.09 -3.08 -30.01
C ARG A 75 9.84 -1.85 -30.89
N ASP A 76 8.60 -1.34 -30.89
CA ASP A 76 8.18 -0.19 -31.69
C ASP A 76 8.16 1.10 -30.83
N LEU A 77 8.44 1.00 -29.51
CA LEU A 77 8.70 2.15 -28.64
C LEU A 77 10.13 2.67 -28.88
N ARG A 78 10.24 3.96 -29.20
CA ARG A 78 11.52 4.67 -29.33
C ARG A 78 12.07 5.09 -27.98
#